data_AF-A0A9X4L541-F1
#
_entry.id   AF-A0A9X4L541-F1
#
_cell.length_a   1.000
_cell.length_b   1.000
_cell.length_c   1.000
_cell.angle_alpha   90.00
_cell.angle_beta   90.00
_cell.angle_gamma   90.00
#
_symmetry.space_group_name_H-M   'P 1'
#
loop_
_entity.id
_entity.type
_entity.pdbx_description
1 polymer ?
#
loop_
_entity_poly.entity_id
_entity_poly.type
_entity_poly.pdbx_seq_one_letter_code
_entity_poly.pdbx_strand_id
1 'polypeptide(L)'
;MTTINTIDELKENIEYFNENHDLTHGNSEVFGQRNGDYYIYSVIEGTNHTTLNIMFDEQQINAMLNGQFITTLKTEYQKVIADFDVDETFNELWSMDFAEHNSFTPRSFIEILEEDKAHFEDLTFETSA
;
A
#
# COMPACT_ATOMS: atom_id res chain seq x y z
N MET A 1 6.64 -6.12 -22.03
CA MET A 1 7.02 -5.29 -20.88
C MET A 1 7.87 -4.14 -21.38
N THR A 2 7.40 -2.91 -21.21
CA THR A 2 8.21 -1.71 -21.40
C THR A 2 9.33 -1.73 -20.37
N THR A 3 10.58 -1.58 -20.79
CA THR A 3 11.71 -1.52 -19.85
C THR A 3 11.57 -0.25 -19.01
N ILE A 4 11.61 -0.38 -17.69
CA ILE A 4 11.67 0.74 -16.75
C ILE A 4 13.13 1.18 -16.68
N ASN A 5 13.46 2.35 -17.19
CA ASN A 5 14.85 2.83 -17.34
C ASN A 5 15.21 3.92 -16.33
N THR A 6 14.24 4.48 -15.61
CA THR A 6 14.45 5.53 -14.62
C THR A 6 13.67 5.30 -13.33
N ILE A 7 14.11 5.97 -12.27
CA ILE A 7 13.41 5.97 -10.98
C ILE A 7 12.03 6.64 -11.10
N ASP A 8 11.91 7.70 -11.90
CA ASP A 8 10.63 8.38 -12.10
C ASP A 8 9.64 7.48 -12.84
N GLU A 9 10.07 6.81 -13.91
CA GLU A 9 9.25 5.78 -14.59
C GLU A 9 8.87 4.66 -13.61
N LEU A 10 9.77 4.24 -12.72
CA LEU A 10 9.47 3.21 -11.72
C LEU A 10 8.32 3.66 -10.81
N LYS A 11 8.39 4.89 -10.29
CA LYS A 11 7.33 5.45 -9.46
C LYS A 11 6.00 5.55 -10.21
N GLU A 12 6.02 6.07 -11.43
CA GLU A 12 4.82 6.18 -12.28
C GLU A 12 4.16 4.81 -12.52
N ASN A 13 4.96 3.75 -12.67
CA ASN A 13 4.43 2.38 -12.80
C ASN A 13 3.81 1.86 -11.49
N ILE A 14 4.34 2.25 -10.33
CA ILE A 14 3.74 1.92 -9.02
C ILE A 14 2.44 2.70 -8.83
N GLU A 15 2.42 3.99 -9.14
CA GLU A 15 1.22 4.84 -9.12
C GLU A 15 0.13 4.26 -10.02
N TYR A 16 0.48 3.92 -11.26
CA TYR A 16 -0.43 3.28 -12.20
C TYR A 16 -0.95 1.95 -11.67
N PHE A 17 -0.10 1.13 -11.03
CA PHE A 17 -0.58 -0.09 -10.38
C PHE A 17 -1.62 0.21 -9.29
N ASN A 18 -1.35 1.17 -8.41
CA ASN A 18 -2.27 1.56 -7.33
C ASN A 18 -3.61 2.08 -7.88
N GLU A 19 -3.58 2.93 -8.91
CA GLU A 19 -4.77 3.47 -9.56
C GLU A 19 -5.65 2.38 -10.18
N ASN A 20 -5.06 1.41 -10.89
CA ASN A 20 -5.84 0.34 -11.53
C ASN A 20 -6.40 -0.69 -10.55
N HIS A 21 -5.88 -0.72 -9.32
CA HIS A 21 -6.34 -1.63 -8.27
C HIS A 21 -7.19 -0.93 -7.20
N ASP A 22 -7.66 0.30 -7.47
CA ASP A 22 -8.49 1.06 -6.55
C ASP A 22 -7.84 1.20 -5.16
N LEU A 23 -6.56 1.56 -5.13
CA LEU A 23 -5.76 1.71 -3.91
C LEU A 23 -5.51 3.19 -3.55
N THR A 24 -6.28 4.12 -4.11
CA THR A 24 -5.94 5.54 -4.06
C THR A 24 -6.70 6.39 -3.06
N HIS A 25 -8.03 6.18 -2.96
CA HIS A 25 -9.08 6.71 -2.07
C HIS A 25 -8.92 8.07 -1.32
N GLY A 26 -7.95 8.92 -1.70
CA GLY A 26 -7.69 10.24 -1.12
C GLY A 26 -6.23 10.50 -0.75
N ASN A 27 -5.53 9.50 -0.20
CA ASN A 27 -4.24 9.62 0.50
C ASN A 27 -3.12 8.76 -0.10
N SER A 28 -3.35 8.06 -1.22
CA SER A 28 -2.26 7.37 -1.91
C SER A 28 -1.24 8.33 -2.50
N GLU A 29 0.03 8.01 -2.32
CA GLU A 29 1.16 8.80 -2.82
C GLU A 29 2.36 7.88 -3.07
N VAL A 30 3.10 8.12 -4.15
CA VAL A 30 4.39 7.46 -4.40
C VAL A 30 5.51 8.51 -4.47
N PHE A 31 6.48 8.41 -3.57
CA PHE A 31 7.55 9.41 -3.47
C PHE A 31 8.90 8.78 -3.14
N GLY A 32 9.96 9.47 -3.54
CA GLY A 32 11.33 9.08 -3.25
C GLY A 32 11.91 9.87 -2.09
N GLN A 33 12.68 9.21 -1.23
CA GLN A 33 13.39 9.88 -0.13
C GLN A 33 14.86 9.44 -0.11
N ARG A 34 15.75 10.38 0.24
CA ARG A 34 17.17 10.08 0.52
C ARG A 34 17.47 10.35 1.99
N ASN A 35 17.94 9.31 2.69
CA ASN A 35 18.53 9.45 4.01
C ASN A 35 19.71 8.48 4.14
N GLY A 36 20.84 8.86 3.51
CA GLY A 36 21.93 7.93 3.19
C GLY A 36 21.63 7.23 1.87
N ASP A 37 20.81 6.18 1.93
CA ASP A 37 20.38 5.40 0.78
C ASP A 37 19.10 5.98 0.14
N TYR A 38 18.81 5.62 -1.12
CA TYR A 38 17.57 6.00 -1.79
C TYR A 38 16.45 4.98 -1.53
N TYR A 39 15.28 5.49 -1.14
CA TYR A 39 14.07 4.71 -0.91
C TYR A 39 12.93 5.24 -1.76
N ILE A 40 12.03 4.35 -2.20
CA ILE A 40 10.70 4.71 -2.72
C ILE A 40 9.67 4.26 -1.70
N TYR A 41 8.75 5.15 -1.35
CA TYR A 41 7.58 4.85 -0.56
C TYR A 41 6.34 4.88 -1.44
N SER A 42 5.44 3.93 -1.22
CA SER A 42 4.11 3.88 -1.81
C SER A 42 3.10 3.76 -0.69
N VAL A 43 2.30 4.79 -0.50
CA VAL A 43 1.13 4.76 0.39
C VAL A 43 -0.03 4.24 -0.43
N ILE A 44 -0.67 3.15 0.02
CA ILE A 44 -1.93 2.64 -0.53
C ILE A 44 -3.04 2.88 0.47
N GLU A 45 -4.25 3.10 -0.02
CA GLU A 45 -5.42 3.36 0.80
C GLU A 45 -6.56 2.42 0.42
N GLY A 46 -7.25 1.86 1.42
CA GLY A 46 -8.42 1.02 1.24
C GLY A 46 -9.70 1.83 1.09
N THR A 47 -10.79 1.14 0.77
CA THR A 47 -12.10 1.76 0.53
C THR A 47 -12.67 2.54 1.72
N ASN A 48 -12.29 2.16 2.95
CA ASN A 48 -12.64 2.79 4.21
C ASN A 48 -11.48 3.60 4.83
N HIS A 49 -10.53 4.03 4.00
CA HIS A 49 -9.45 4.96 4.34
C HIS A 49 -8.34 4.41 5.25
N THR A 50 -8.26 3.11 5.46
CA THR A 50 -7.05 2.51 6.04
C THR A 50 -5.88 2.73 5.09
N THR A 51 -4.76 3.24 5.60
CA THR A 51 -3.55 3.45 4.79
C THR A 51 -2.44 2.49 5.19
N LEU A 52 -1.75 1.91 4.20
CA LEU A 52 -0.57 1.07 4.38
C LEU A 52 0.61 1.69 3.64
N ASN A 53 1.81 1.59 4.22
CA ASN A 53 3.03 2.16 3.65
C ASN A 53 3.99 1.06 3.20
N ILE A 54 4.22 0.97 1.89
CA ILE A 54 5.16 0.05 1.27
C ILE A 54 6.47 0.79 0.99
N MET A 55 7.57 0.28 1.53
CA MET A 55 8.90 0.82 1.31
C MET A 55 9.72 -0.10 0.41
N PHE A 56 10.35 0.49 -0.61
CA PHE A 56 11.34 -0.15 -1.47
C PHE A 56 12.71 0.46 -1.22
N ASP A 57 13.66 -0.36 -0.76
CA ASP A 57 15.07 -0.03 -0.61
C ASP A 57 15.84 -0.18 -1.94
N GLU A 58 17.13 0.17 -1.92
CA GLU A 58 17.99 0.11 -3.11
C GLU A 58 18.04 -1.28 -3.75
N GLN A 59 17.98 -2.36 -2.97
CA GLN A 59 17.99 -3.72 -3.52
C GLN A 59 16.69 -4.00 -4.29
N GLN A 60 15.53 -3.67 -3.72
CA GLN A 60 14.25 -3.84 -4.40
C GLN A 60 14.12 -2.93 -5.63
N ILE A 61 14.54 -1.66 -5.51
CA ILE A 61 14.56 -0.71 -6.63
C ILE A 61 15.42 -1.24 -7.78
N ASN A 62 16.63 -1.69 -7.48
CA ASN A 62 17.53 -2.25 -8.49
C ASN A 62 16.93 -3.52 -9.14
N ALA A 63 16.28 -4.40 -8.37
CA ALA A 63 15.59 -5.56 -8.93
C ALA A 63 14.48 -5.15 -9.91
N MET A 64 13.66 -4.16 -9.54
CA MET A 64 12.57 -3.65 -10.38
C MET A 64 13.10 -3.04 -11.69
N LEU A 65 14.14 -2.22 -11.62
CA LEU A 65 14.80 -1.62 -12.80
C LEU A 65 15.43 -2.68 -13.72
N ASN A 66 15.85 -3.83 -13.17
CA ASN A 66 16.40 -4.96 -13.94
C ASN A 66 15.33 -5.98 -14.39
N GLY A 67 14.06 -5.55 -14.48
CA GLY A 67 12.99 -6.34 -15.08
C GLY A 67 12.24 -7.25 -14.11
N GLN A 68 12.45 -7.12 -12.80
CA GLN A 68 11.72 -7.89 -11.78
C GLN A 68 10.53 -7.12 -11.19
N PHE A 69 10.05 -6.07 -11.86
CA PHE A 69 9.02 -5.14 -11.37
C PHE A 69 7.85 -5.84 -10.66
N ILE A 70 7.07 -6.66 -11.37
CA ILE A 70 5.87 -7.31 -10.82
C ILE A 70 6.21 -8.25 -9.66
N THR A 71 7.33 -8.97 -9.73
CA THR A 71 7.71 -9.92 -8.67
C THR A 71 8.08 -9.20 -7.38
N THR A 72 8.90 -8.14 -7.49
CA THR A 72 9.29 -7.34 -6.34
C THR A 72 8.09 -6.57 -5.77
N LEU A 73 7.26 -5.96 -6.64
CA LEU A 73 6.06 -5.24 -6.23
C LEU A 73 5.12 -6.14 -5.43
N LYS A 74 4.80 -7.31 -5.98
CA LYS A 74 3.98 -8.32 -5.31
C LYS A 74 4.55 -8.70 -3.95
N THR A 75 5.85 -8.97 -3.88
CA THR A 75 6.50 -9.43 -2.65
C THR A 75 6.37 -8.39 -1.54
N GLU A 76 6.68 -7.12 -1.82
CA GLU A 76 6.63 -6.07 -0.80
C GLU A 76 5.21 -5.68 -0.42
N TYR A 77 4.27 -5.65 -1.38
CA TYR A 77 2.85 -5.39 -1.07
C TYR A 77 2.27 -6.50 -0.20
N GLN A 78 2.43 -7.76 -0.60
CA GLN A 78 1.89 -8.89 0.15
C GLN A 78 2.49 -9.00 1.56
N LYS A 79 3.76 -8.63 1.72
CA LYS A 79 4.40 -8.56 3.05
C LYS A 79 3.68 -7.55 3.96
N VAL A 80 3.52 -6.30 3.52
CA VAL A 80 2.88 -5.26 4.33
C VAL A 80 1.40 -5.58 4.59
N ILE A 81 0.71 -6.14 3.61
CA ILE A 81 -0.70 -6.54 3.75
C ILE A 81 -0.84 -7.70 4.74
N ALA A 82 0.09 -8.67 4.71
CA ALA A 82 0.08 -9.77 5.68
C ALA A 82 0.38 -9.28 7.11
N ASP A 83 1.17 -8.22 7.25
CA ASP A 83 1.49 -7.58 8.53
C ASP A 83 0.34 -6.68 9.05
N PHE A 84 -0.69 -6.39 8.24
CA PHE A 84 -1.86 -5.62 8.68
C PHE A 84 -2.77 -6.46 9.60
N ASP A 85 -2.70 -6.18 10.90
CA ASP A 85 -3.52 -6.80 11.93
C ASP A 85 -4.68 -5.87 12.34
N VAL A 86 -5.91 -6.34 12.12
CA VAL A 86 -7.15 -5.61 12.41
C VAL A 86 -7.32 -5.38 13.92
N ASP A 87 -7.00 -6.38 14.74
CA ASP A 87 -7.15 -6.28 16.18
C ASP A 87 -6.11 -5.33 16.77
N GLU A 88 -4.86 -5.39 16.29
CA GLU A 88 -3.81 -4.45 16.70
C GLU A 88 -4.18 -3.01 16.32
N THR A 89 -4.58 -2.79 15.06
CA THR A 89 -4.99 -1.46 14.57
C THR A 89 -6.19 -0.91 15.35
N PHE A 90 -7.18 -1.76 15.63
CA PHE A 90 -8.31 -1.39 16.48
C PHE A 90 -7.84 -0.93 17.86
N ASN A 91 -6.97 -1.70 18.51
CA ASN A 91 -6.47 -1.37 19.86
C ASN A 91 -5.64 -0.08 19.90
N GLU A 92 -4.92 0.24 18.82
CA GLU A 92 -4.14 1.47 18.73
C GLU A 92 -5.01 2.72 18.51
N LEU A 93 -6.02 2.62 17.64
CA LEU A 93 -6.80 3.78 17.19
C LEU A 93 -8.09 3.99 18.01
N TRP A 94 -8.65 2.92 18.57
CA TRP A 94 -9.95 3.01 19.23
C TRP A 94 -9.87 3.76 20.56
N SER A 95 -10.70 4.78 20.67
CA SER A 95 -11.00 5.46 21.93
C SER A 95 -12.45 5.94 21.92
N MET A 96 -12.99 6.25 23.10
CA MET A 96 -14.34 6.83 23.18
C MET A 96 -14.43 8.16 22.42
N ASP A 97 -13.40 8.99 22.50
CA ASP A 97 -13.34 10.27 21.78
C ASP A 97 -13.32 10.07 20.26
N PHE A 98 -12.55 9.08 19.77
CA PHE A 98 -12.54 8.69 18.36
C PHE A 98 -13.91 8.19 17.90
N ALA A 99 -14.55 7.34 18.71
CA ALA A 99 -15.86 6.77 18.42
C ALA A 99 -16.93 7.86 18.29
N GLU A 100 -16.96 8.81 19.23
CA GLU A 100 -17.91 9.93 19.22
C GLU A 100 -17.66 10.88 18.05
N HIS A 101 -16.39 11.19 17.74
CA HIS A 101 -16.04 12.07 16.63
C HIS A 101 -16.46 11.50 15.28
N ASN A 102 -16.24 10.20 15.06
CA ASN A 102 -16.52 9.52 13.79
C ASN A 102 -17.90 8.85 13.74
N SER A 103 -18.69 8.93 14.83
CA SER A 103 -19.97 8.24 14.97
C SER A 103 -19.89 6.72 14.78
N PHE A 104 -18.78 6.11 15.23
CA PHE A 104 -18.58 4.67 15.15
C PHE A 104 -18.98 3.95 16.45
N THR A 105 -19.44 2.72 16.27
CA THR A 105 -19.45 1.72 17.33
C THR A 105 -18.17 0.87 17.23
N PRO A 106 -17.74 0.18 18.30
CA PRO A 106 -16.58 -0.72 18.22
C PRO A 106 -16.72 -1.73 17.07
N ARG A 107 -17.92 -2.30 16.94
CA ARG A 107 -18.23 -3.29 15.91
C ARG A 107 -18.11 -2.70 14.50
N SER A 108 -18.72 -1.55 14.26
CA SER A 108 -18.65 -0.93 12.93
C SER A 108 -17.22 -0.52 12.57
N PHE A 109 -16.39 -0.15 13.55
CA PHE A 109 -14.99 0.16 13.28
C PHE A 109 -14.17 -1.10 12.92
N ILE A 110 -14.41 -2.22 13.60
CA ILE A 110 -13.79 -3.50 13.22
C ILE A 110 -14.24 -3.91 11.81
N GLU A 111 -15.54 -3.82 11.51
CA GLU A 111 -16.08 -4.20 10.19
C GLU A 111 -15.41 -3.41 9.06
N ILE A 112 -15.16 -2.10 9.22
CA ILE A 112 -14.46 -1.32 8.17
C ILE A 112 -12.98 -1.72 8.01
N LEU A 113 -12.30 -2.10 9.09
CA LEU A 113 -10.90 -2.55 9.05
C LEU A 113 -10.81 -3.94 8.38
N GLU A 114 -11.77 -4.83 8.66
CA GLU A 114 -11.89 -6.13 7.99
C GLU A 114 -12.19 -5.99 6.49
N GLU A 115 -13.07 -5.06 6.12
CA GLU A 115 -13.37 -4.74 4.72
C GLU A 115 -12.13 -4.23 3.97
N ASP A 116 -11.37 -3.30 4.57
CA ASP A 116 -10.13 -2.81 3.97
C ASP A 116 -9.05 -3.89 3.88
N LYS A 117 -8.94 -4.76 4.89
CA LYS A 117 -8.04 -5.92 4.84
C LYS A 117 -8.39 -6.83 3.66
N ALA A 118 -9.67 -7.17 3.51
CA ALA A 118 -10.13 -8.01 2.41
C ALA A 118 -9.85 -7.36 1.04
N HIS A 119 -10.08 -6.04 0.93
CA HIS A 119 -9.75 -5.27 -0.27
C HIS A 119 -8.28 -5.38 -0.66
N PHE A 120 -7.37 -5.26 0.32
CA PHE A 120 -5.94 -5.43 0.07
C PHE A 120 -5.55 -6.89 -0.27
N GLU A 121 -6.17 -7.88 0.38
CA GLU A 121 -5.89 -9.30 0.15
C GLU A 121 -6.34 -9.79 -1.24
N ASP A 122 -7.34 -9.14 -1.84
CA ASP A 122 -7.88 -9.47 -3.17
C ASP A 122 -7.00 -8.95 -4.34
N LEU A 123 -5.87 -8.28 -4.05
CA LEU A 123 -4.98 -7.75 -5.08
C LEU A 123 -4.39 -8.83 -6.00
N THR A 124 -4.56 -8.61 -7.31
CA THR A 124 -3.98 -9.46 -8.36
C THR A 124 -2.77 -8.80 -9.01
N PHE A 125 -1.66 -9.51 -9.07
CA PHE A 125 -0.42 -9.01 -9.69
C PHE A 125 -0.25 -9.68 -11.06
N GLU A 126 -1.05 -9.26 -12.04
CA GLU A 126 -0.94 -9.76 -13.41
C GLU A 126 0.09 -8.97 -14.21
N THR A 127 0.80 -9.67 -15.09
CA THR A 127 1.52 -8.99 -16.18
C THR A 127 0.51 -8.68 -17.27
N SER A 128 0.31 -7.40 -17.61
CA SER A 128 -0.45 -7.02 -18.80
C SER A 128 0.06 -7.84 -19.99
N ALA A 129 -0.84 -8.62 -20.61
CA ALA A 129 -0.55 -9.48 -21.76
C ALA A 129 -0.17 -8.68 -23.01
#